data_AF-A0A7K5A8D1-F1
#
_entry.id   AF-A0A7K5A8D1-F1
#
_cell.length_a   1.000
_cell.length_b   1.000
_cell.length_c   1.000
_cell.angle_alpha   90.00
_cell.angle_beta   90.00
_cell.angle_gamma   90.00
#
_symmetry.space_group_name_H-M   'P 1'
#
loop_
_entity.id
_entity.type
_entity.pdbx_description
1 polymer ?
#
loop_
_entity_poly.entity_id
_entity_poly.type
_entity_poly.pdbx_seq_one_letter_code
_entity_poly.pdbx_strand_id
1 'polypeptide(L)'
;VMKSRRVPVLLVLIFLSTLLIHFQFLPCSNNALVENKSSPVHILILSSWRSGSSFTGQIFSQHPSVFYLMEPAWHVWVRMYQNSAKILQMAVRDLVRSTFLCDMSVFDVYMSSQKQKTDLFQWETSRALCSPPACDSFNRNDIITARNCKTMCSKYPFSTVEEACKTYSHIVIKEVRFFDLQVLYPLLTDPSLNLKIIHLVRDPRAVFRSRENAAAELKRDSNIVVRSQRTTEKTEPYDAMQVICNSHVDIYKAGIQILPNSLKDRYLLVRYEDIVRDPIARAAQMYRFAELSFTPELQKWVHNITHGKGQGAQAFDIGSRDALRVSQAWRTDLPFKQIEEVQKVCKDAMDLLGYRLVQSEKEQKDMTLDLLFTQKPP
;
A
#
# COMPACT_ATOMS: atom_id res chain seq x y z
N VAL A 1 24.07 -22.41 -85.99
CA VAL A 1 22.82 -21.59 -85.99
C VAL A 1 22.11 -21.83 -84.66
N MET A 2 22.11 -20.81 -83.80
CA MET A 2 21.84 -20.89 -82.37
C MET A 2 20.35 -20.98 -82.04
N LYS A 3 19.93 -22.06 -81.37
CA LYS A 3 18.59 -22.26 -80.78
C LYS A 3 18.46 -21.38 -79.52
N SER A 4 17.62 -20.35 -79.57
CA SER A 4 17.54 -19.33 -78.51
C SER A 4 16.35 -19.52 -77.54
N ARG A 5 16.64 -20.20 -76.43
CA ARG A 5 16.45 -19.81 -75.00
C ARG A 5 15.33 -18.83 -74.56
N ARG A 6 14.19 -18.68 -75.25
CA ARG A 6 13.10 -17.80 -74.76
C ARG A 6 12.04 -18.47 -73.87
N VAL A 7 11.84 -19.78 -74.01
CA VAL A 7 10.84 -20.53 -73.24
C VAL A 7 11.20 -20.73 -71.75
N PRO A 8 12.46 -20.99 -71.34
CA PRO A 8 12.76 -21.26 -69.93
C PRO A 8 12.71 -19.99 -69.05
N VAL A 9 12.88 -18.79 -69.62
CA VAL A 9 12.86 -17.53 -68.85
C VAL A 9 11.42 -17.15 -68.46
N LEU A 10 10.45 -17.40 -69.34
CA LEU A 10 9.05 -17.09 -69.05
C LEU A 10 8.47 -17.99 -67.96
N LEU A 11 8.85 -19.26 -67.94
CA LEU A 11 8.45 -20.22 -66.89
C LEU A 11 9.05 -19.87 -65.52
N VAL A 12 10.31 -19.40 -65.49
CA VAL A 12 10.95 -18.96 -64.24
C VAL A 12 10.29 -17.70 -63.68
N LEU A 13 9.88 -16.76 -64.54
CA LEU A 13 9.18 -15.53 -64.12
C LEU A 13 7.76 -15.82 -63.60
N ILE A 14 7.05 -16.77 -64.22
CA ILE A 14 5.74 -17.22 -63.72
C ILE A 14 5.90 -17.93 -62.37
N PHE A 15 6.91 -18.79 -62.22
CA PHE A 15 7.16 -19.47 -60.95
C PHE A 15 7.52 -18.49 -59.82
N LEU A 16 8.38 -17.50 -60.09
CA LEU A 16 8.76 -16.47 -59.12
C LEU A 16 7.59 -15.55 -58.74
N SER A 17 6.73 -15.19 -59.68
CA SER A 17 5.53 -14.39 -59.39
C SER A 17 4.48 -15.18 -58.60
N THR A 18 4.29 -16.46 -58.88
CA THR A 18 3.44 -17.33 -58.06
C THR A 18 4.01 -17.54 -56.65
N LEU A 19 5.33 -17.62 -56.48
CA LEU A 19 5.97 -17.73 -55.17
C LEU A 19 5.79 -16.44 -54.34
N LEU A 20 5.91 -15.27 -54.98
CA LEU A 20 5.69 -13.96 -54.35
C LEU A 20 4.24 -13.76 -53.91
N ILE A 21 3.28 -14.19 -54.74
CA ILE A 21 1.85 -14.14 -54.39
C ILE A 21 1.57 -15.15 -53.26
N HIS A 22 2.17 -16.34 -53.26
CA HIS A 22 1.99 -17.30 -52.17
C HIS A 22 2.59 -16.83 -50.84
N PHE A 23 3.69 -16.06 -50.88
CA PHE A 23 4.27 -15.40 -49.70
C PHE A 23 3.46 -14.18 -49.22
N GLN A 24 2.76 -13.47 -50.11
CA GLN A 24 1.86 -12.37 -49.73
C GLN A 24 0.51 -12.84 -49.21
N PHE A 25 0.08 -14.07 -49.55
CA PHE A 25 -1.19 -14.68 -49.13
C PHE A 25 -1.02 -15.86 -48.16
N LEU A 26 0.18 -16.11 -47.64
CA LEU A 26 0.33 -16.90 -46.42
C LEU A 26 -0.43 -16.13 -45.34
N PRO A 27 -1.52 -16.70 -44.77
CA PRO A 27 -2.10 -16.10 -43.59
C PRO A 27 -1.00 -16.18 -42.55
N CYS A 28 -0.41 -15.01 -42.21
CA CYS A 28 0.24 -14.84 -40.93
C CYS A 28 -0.84 -15.18 -39.91
N SER A 29 -0.93 -16.45 -39.55
CA SER A 29 -1.56 -16.89 -38.33
C SER A 29 -0.70 -16.26 -37.24
N ASN A 30 -1.05 -15.01 -36.91
CA ASN A 30 -0.71 -14.39 -35.66
C ASN A 30 -1.48 -15.17 -34.58
N ASN A 31 -1.15 -16.44 -34.39
CA ASN A 31 -0.99 -16.97 -33.06
C ASN A 31 0.27 -16.30 -32.51
N ALA A 32 0.21 -14.98 -32.33
CA ALA A 32 0.84 -14.41 -31.16
C ALA A 32 0.29 -15.30 -30.04
N LEU A 33 1.18 -16.07 -29.42
CA LEU A 33 0.90 -16.61 -28.11
C LEU A 33 0.43 -15.39 -27.33
N VAL A 34 -0.89 -15.29 -27.13
CA VAL A 34 -1.44 -14.45 -26.09
C VAL A 34 -0.82 -15.08 -24.87
N GLU A 35 0.37 -14.61 -24.48
CA GLU A 35 0.84 -14.78 -23.12
C GLU A 35 -0.35 -14.31 -22.32
N ASN A 36 -1.01 -15.27 -21.69
CA ASN A 36 -2.16 -15.06 -20.86
C ASN A 36 -1.59 -14.20 -19.72
N LYS A 37 -1.56 -12.87 -19.91
CA LYS A 37 -0.97 -11.94 -18.95
C LYS A 37 -1.78 -12.17 -17.71
N SER A 38 -1.16 -12.85 -16.73
CA SER A 38 -1.84 -13.27 -15.52
C SER A 38 -2.51 -12.04 -14.93
N SER A 39 -3.79 -12.16 -14.58
CA SER A 39 -4.53 -11.06 -13.96
C SER A 39 -3.69 -10.43 -12.85
N PRO A 40 -3.54 -9.10 -12.80
CA PRO A 40 -2.74 -8.46 -11.76
C PRO A 40 -3.19 -8.85 -10.35
N VAL A 41 -2.24 -8.95 -9.43
CA VAL A 41 -2.52 -9.14 -8.00
C VAL A 41 -2.72 -7.78 -7.36
N HIS A 42 -3.79 -7.63 -6.57
CA HIS A 42 -4.14 -6.38 -5.94
C HIS A 42 -3.96 -6.52 -4.43
N ILE A 43 -3.18 -5.64 -3.81
CA ILE A 43 -2.94 -5.65 -2.37
C ILE A 43 -3.43 -4.35 -1.77
N LEU A 44 -4.32 -4.45 -0.78
CA LEU A 44 -4.67 -3.34 0.09
C LEU A 44 -3.93 -3.48 1.41
N ILE A 45 -3.02 -2.56 1.69
CA ILE A 45 -2.44 -2.38 3.03
C ILE A 45 -3.42 -1.52 3.83
N LEU A 46 -4.25 -2.20 4.63
CA LEU A 46 -5.28 -1.61 5.46
C LEU A 46 -4.73 -1.36 6.87
N SER A 47 -4.85 -0.14 7.36
CA SER A 47 -4.41 0.19 8.72
C SER A 47 -5.15 1.43 9.26
N SER A 48 -4.61 2.02 10.32
CA SER A 48 -4.97 3.34 10.84
C SER A 48 -3.73 4.27 10.79
N TRP A 49 -3.93 5.57 11.02
CA TRP A 49 -2.81 6.51 11.04
C TRP A 49 -1.81 6.18 12.16
N ARG A 50 -0.53 6.39 11.84
CA ARG A 50 0.60 6.22 12.76
C ARG A 50 0.88 4.75 13.17
N SER A 51 0.23 3.79 12.52
CA SER A 51 0.46 2.35 12.71
C SER A 51 1.65 1.79 11.92
N GLY A 52 2.47 2.64 11.29
CA GLY A 52 3.65 2.22 10.53
C GLY A 52 3.37 1.82 9.08
N SER A 53 2.14 2.00 8.60
CA SER A 53 1.71 1.61 7.25
C SER A 53 2.49 2.30 6.13
N SER A 54 2.97 3.54 6.32
CA SER A 54 3.81 4.22 5.34
C SER A 54 5.15 3.50 5.12
N PHE A 55 5.75 2.97 6.20
CA PHE A 55 6.95 2.16 6.11
C PHE A 55 6.66 0.81 5.45
N THR A 56 5.61 0.11 5.89
CA THR A 56 5.20 -1.17 5.27
C THR A 56 4.89 -1.00 3.78
N GLY A 57 4.26 0.10 3.38
CA GLY A 57 4.04 0.43 1.97
C GLY A 57 5.33 0.60 1.17
N GLN A 58 6.39 1.16 1.76
CA GLN A 58 7.70 1.24 1.11
C GLN A 58 8.34 -0.13 0.88
N ILE A 59 8.10 -1.10 1.76
CA ILE A 59 8.56 -2.49 1.55
C ILE A 59 7.99 -3.05 0.24
N PHE A 60 6.78 -2.67 -0.16
CA PHE A 60 6.23 -3.04 -1.47
C PHE A 60 6.65 -2.10 -2.61
N SER A 61 6.65 -0.79 -2.37
CA SER A 61 6.94 0.25 -3.39
C SER A 61 8.26 0.00 -4.11
N GLN A 62 9.28 -0.47 -3.38
CA GLN A 62 10.61 -0.69 -3.96
C GLN A 62 10.70 -1.92 -4.89
N HIS A 63 9.68 -2.78 -4.95
CA HIS A 63 9.70 -3.95 -5.81
C HIS A 63 9.49 -3.57 -7.30
N PRO A 64 10.27 -4.12 -8.26
CA PRO A 64 10.21 -3.75 -9.68
C PRO A 64 8.90 -4.11 -10.39
N SER A 65 8.13 -5.06 -9.83
CA SER A 65 6.83 -5.49 -10.35
C SER A 65 5.62 -4.83 -9.69
N VAL A 66 5.84 -3.91 -8.74
CA VAL A 66 4.77 -3.24 -7.98
C VAL A 66 4.54 -1.80 -8.46
N PHE A 67 3.28 -1.48 -8.74
CA PHE A 67 2.75 -0.12 -8.76
C PHE A 67 2.15 0.20 -7.39
N TYR A 68 2.77 1.12 -6.65
CA TYR A 68 2.33 1.49 -5.30
C TYR A 68 1.71 2.89 -5.28
N LEU A 69 0.58 3.08 -4.60
CA LEU A 69 0.07 4.41 -4.26
C LEU A 69 -0.22 4.53 -2.77
N MET A 70 0.22 5.64 -2.19
CA MET A 70 -0.02 5.98 -0.80
C MET A 70 -1.31 6.78 -0.69
N GLU A 71 -2.33 6.22 -0.03
CA GLU A 71 -3.60 6.87 0.28
C GLU A 71 -4.21 7.62 -0.93
N PRO A 72 -4.42 6.98 -2.09
CA PRO A 72 -5.08 7.63 -3.22
C PRO A 72 -6.45 8.23 -2.84
N ALA A 73 -7.18 7.62 -1.89
CA ALA A 73 -8.44 8.17 -1.42
C ALA A 73 -8.31 9.45 -0.56
N TRP A 74 -7.09 9.86 -0.18
CA TRP A 74 -6.80 11.16 0.45
C TRP A 74 -7.52 12.33 -0.23
N HIS A 75 -7.61 12.28 -1.56
CA HIS A 75 -8.28 13.29 -2.36
C HIS A 75 -9.79 13.39 -2.09
N VAL A 76 -10.46 12.27 -1.83
CA VAL A 76 -11.88 12.27 -1.41
C VAL A 76 -12.01 12.96 -0.05
N TRP A 77 -11.14 12.60 0.90
CA TRP A 77 -11.17 13.10 2.27
C TRP A 77 -10.90 14.60 2.35
N VAL A 78 -9.99 15.11 1.53
CA VAL A 78 -9.66 16.54 1.52
C VAL A 78 -10.69 17.35 0.76
N ARG A 79 -11.21 16.85 -0.37
CA ARG A 79 -12.26 17.52 -1.14
C ARG A 79 -13.58 17.58 -0.38
N MET A 80 -13.94 16.51 0.33
CA MET A 80 -15.22 16.35 1.02
C MET A 80 -15.10 16.33 2.56
N TYR A 81 -14.11 17.05 3.11
CA TYR A 81 -13.74 17.02 4.53
C TYR A 81 -14.84 17.38 5.54
N GLN A 82 -15.95 17.98 5.07
CA GLN A 82 -17.12 18.31 5.89
C GLN A 82 -17.96 17.07 6.26
N ASN A 83 -17.80 15.98 5.51
CA ASN A 83 -18.48 14.71 5.73
C ASN A 83 -17.67 13.80 6.65
N SER A 84 -18.36 12.86 7.30
CA SER A 84 -17.71 11.87 8.18
C SER A 84 -17.09 10.73 7.38
N ALA A 85 -16.15 10.01 8.02
CA ALA A 85 -15.58 8.78 7.47
C ALA A 85 -16.67 7.80 6.98
N LYS A 86 -17.71 7.61 7.79
CA LYS A 86 -18.84 6.71 7.51
C LYS A 86 -19.60 7.08 6.23
N ILE A 87 -19.84 8.36 5.99
CA ILE A 87 -20.60 8.82 4.80
C ILE A 87 -19.80 8.58 3.52
N LEU A 88 -18.49 8.82 3.54
CA LEU A 88 -17.66 8.77 2.34
C LEU A 88 -17.14 7.36 2.00
N GLN A 89 -17.46 6.34 2.81
CA GLN A 89 -16.99 4.97 2.63
C GLN A 89 -17.22 4.42 1.22
N MET A 90 -18.38 4.71 0.60
CA MET A 90 -18.68 4.26 -0.78
C MET A 90 -17.80 4.96 -1.81
N ALA A 91 -17.71 6.29 -1.77
CA ALA A 91 -16.85 7.08 -2.67
C ALA A 91 -15.38 6.64 -2.59
N VAL A 92 -14.90 6.35 -1.38
CA VAL A 92 -13.53 5.92 -1.11
C VAL A 92 -13.31 4.50 -1.65
N ARG A 93 -14.24 3.58 -1.42
CA ARG A 93 -14.20 2.22 -1.98
C ARG A 93 -14.17 2.27 -3.51
N ASP A 94 -15.02 3.08 -4.12
CA ASP A 94 -15.15 3.17 -5.57
C ASP A 94 -13.87 3.79 -6.19
N LEU A 95 -13.27 4.81 -5.56
CA LEU A 95 -11.96 5.34 -5.96
C LEU A 95 -10.85 4.29 -5.87
N VAL A 96 -10.79 3.55 -4.76
CA VAL A 96 -9.80 2.48 -4.57
C VAL A 96 -9.98 1.39 -5.62
N ARG A 97 -11.22 1.01 -5.92
CA ARG A 97 -11.54 0.04 -6.98
C ARG A 97 -11.05 0.50 -8.34
N SER A 98 -11.40 1.72 -8.77
CA SER A 98 -10.94 2.27 -10.06
C SER A 98 -9.42 2.35 -10.12
N THR A 99 -8.78 2.77 -9.02
CA THR A 99 -7.31 2.82 -8.94
C THR A 99 -6.68 1.43 -9.09
N PHE A 100 -7.25 0.39 -8.48
CA PHE A 100 -6.80 -0.98 -8.66
C PHE A 100 -6.88 -1.45 -10.11
N LEU A 101 -7.93 -1.04 -10.82
CA LEU A 101 -8.11 -1.33 -12.25
C LEU A 101 -7.30 -0.40 -13.17
N CYS A 102 -6.43 0.43 -12.61
CA CYS A 102 -5.68 1.45 -13.34
C CYS A 102 -6.57 2.40 -14.15
N ASP A 103 -7.76 2.73 -13.65
CA ASP A 103 -8.62 3.78 -14.17
C ASP A 103 -8.41 5.04 -13.32
N MET A 104 -7.61 5.97 -13.84
CA MET A 104 -7.26 7.21 -13.12
C MET A 104 -8.23 8.35 -13.42
N SER A 105 -9.25 8.13 -14.25
CA SER A 105 -10.32 9.13 -14.50
C SER A 105 -11.16 9.41 -13.24
N VAL A 106 -11.21 8.45 -12.31
CA VAL A 106 -11.91 8.60 -11.02
C VAL A 106 -11.43 9.81 -10.20
N PHE A 107 -10.19 10.26 -10.42
CA PHE A 107 -9.62 11.42 -9.75
C PHE A 107 -10.21 12.75 -10.26
N ASP A 108 -10.83 12.79 -11.44
CA ASP A 108 -11.41 14.01 -12.04
C ASP A 108 -12.49 14.64 -11.15
N VAL A 109 -13.18 13.81 -10.35
CA VAL A 109 -14.22 14.26 -9.42
C VAL A 109 -13.63 14.99 -8.20
N TYR A 110 -12.39 14.64 -7.81
CA TYR A 110 -11.79 15.06 -6.54
C TYR A 110 -10.59 16.00 -6.70
N MET A 111 -10.00 16.06 -7.90
CA MET A 111 -8.80 16.83 -8.22
C MET A 111 -9.09 17.88 -9.31
N SER A 112 -8.14 18.79 -9.54
CA SER A 112 -8.23 19.80 -10.61
C SER A 112 -8.25 19.15 -12.00
N SER A 113 -8.90 19.80 -12.97
CA SER A 113 -8.84 19.39 -14.38
C SER A 113 -7.42 19.49 -14.96
N GLN A 114 -6.59 20.40 -14.44
CA GLN A 114 -5.19 20.58 -14.81
C GLN A 114 -4.21 19.81 -13.90
N LYS A 115 -4.70 18.75 -13.24
CA LYS A 115 -3.89 17.94 -12.32
C LYS A 115 -2.63 17.38 -13.00
N GLN A 116 -1.55 17.40 -12.25
CA GLN A 116 -0.27 16.82 -12.60
C GLN A 116 -0.01 15.57 -11.74
N LYS A 117 0.94 14.73 -12.17
CA LYS A 117 1.36 13.57 -11.38
C LYS A 117 1.73 13.95 -9.93
N THR A 118 2.35 15.12 -9.76
CA THR A 118 2.78 15.64 -8.46
C THR A 118 1.65 15.99 -7.51
N ASP A 119 0.42 16.11 -8.02
CA ASP A 119 -0.75 16.42 -7.20
C ASP A 119 -1.28 15.17 -6.49
N LEU A 120 -0.83 13.96 -6.89
CA LEU A 120 -1.13 12.76 -6.12
C LEU A 120 -0.47 12.85 -4.74
N PHE A 121 -1.23 12.49 -3.71
CA PHE A 121 -0.74 12.52 -2.34
C PHE A 121 0.47 11.60 -2.21
N GLN A 122 1.60 12.17 -1.75
CA GLN A 122 2.85 11.43 -1.53
C GLN A 122 3.36 10.67 -2.77
N TRP A 123 3.12 11.21 -3.98
CA TRP A 123 3.51 10.59 -5.25
C TRP A 123 4.98 10.19 -5.30
N GLU A 124 5.87 10.97 -4.66
CA GLU A 124 7.32 10.75 -4.67
C GLU A 124 7.73 9.47 -3.93
N THR A 125 6.83 8.90 -3.14
CA THR A 125 7.05 7.65 -2.39
C THR A 125 6.77 6.41 -3.24
N SER A 126 6.26 6.57 -4.46
CA SER A 126 5.99 5.47 -5.39
C SER A 126 7.13 5.31 -6.38
N ARG A 127 7.95 4.25 -6.24
CA ARG A 127 9.02 3.92 -7.21
C ARG A 127 8.48 3.85 -8.64
N ALA A 128 7.25 3.37 -8.80
CA ALA A 128 6.58 3.24 -10.09
C ALA A 128 6.28 4.59 -10.76
N LEU A 129 6.07 5.66 -9.99
CA LEU A 129 5.91 7.03 -10.50
C LEU A 129 7.26 7.75 -10.69
N CYS A 130 8.35 7.09 -10.32
CA CYS A 130 9.73 7.56 -10.44
C CYS A 130 10.54 6.75 -11.46
N SER A 131 9.89 5.89 -12.25
CA SER A 131 10.53 5.08 -13.31
C SER A 131 9.63 5.04 -14.55
N PRO A 132 10.14 4.57 -15.71
CA PRO A 132 9.37 4.61 -16.95
C PRO A 132 8.06 3.80 -16.86
N PRO A 133 6.97 4.29 -17.47
CA PRO A 133 6.88 5.51 -18.32
C PRO A 133 6.63 6.82 -17.56
N ALA A 134 6.48 6.79 -16.24
CA ALA A 134 6.14 7.97 -15.45
C ALA A 134 7.33 8.89 -15.13
N CYS A 135 8.56 8.41 -15.33
CA CYS A 135 9.78 9.20 -15.25
C CYS A 135 10.96 8.49 -15.93
N ASP A 136 11.75 9.19 -16.73
CA ASP A 136 12.85 8.59 -17.51
C ASP A 136 14.22 8.70 -16.83
N SER A 137 14.27 9.26 -15.61
CA SER A 137 15.53 9.50 -14.89
C SER A 137 16.09 8.27 -14.17
N PHE A 138 15.31 7.21 -14.01
CA PHE A 138 15.70 6.01 -13.27
C PHE A 138 15.20 4.74 -13.98
N ASN A 139 15.80 3.59 -13.68
CA ASN A 139 15.33 2.31 -14.19
C ASN A 139 14.28 1.68 -13.28
N ARG A 140 13.47 0.76 -13.83
CA ARG A 140 12.46 0.02 -13.07
C ARG A 140 13.05 -0.79 -11.91
N ASN A 141 14.29 -1.26 -12.02
CA ASN A 141 14.93 -2.08 -10.98
C ASN A 141 15.67 -1.25 -9.92
N ASP A 142 15.73 0.06 -10.07
CA ASP A 142 16.45 0.92 -9.14
C ASP A 142 15.70 1.04 -7.81
N ILE A 143 16.45 1.09 -6.71
CA ILE A 143 15.94 1.54 -5.42
C ILE A 143 15.94 3.06 -5.41
N ILE A 144 14.76 3.67 -5.36
CA ILE A 144 14.60 5.12 -5.54
C ILE A 144 14.10 5.74 -4.23
N THR A 145 14.84 6.72 -3.72
CA THR A 145 14.41 7.49 -2.55
C THR A 145 13.40 8.57 -2.95
N ALA A 146 12.46 8.87 -2.04
CA ALA A 146 11.48 9.93 -2.25
C ALA A 146 12.13 11.29 -2.58
N ARG A 147 13.28 11.61 -1.97
CA ARG A 147 14.03 12.83 -2.27
C ARG A 147 14.49 12.85 -3.73
N ASN A 148 15.15 11.79 -4.20
CA ASN A 148 15.64 11.72 -5.57
C ASN A 148 14.48 11.77 -6.58
N CYS A 149 13.39 11.06 -6.30
CA CYS A 149 12.20 11.11 -7.12
C CYS A 149 11.60 12.51 -7.21
N LYS A 150 11.43 13.18 -6.07
CA LYS A 150 10.89 14.54 -6.02
C LYS A 150 11.72 15.54 -6.84
N THR A 151 13.04 15.41 -6.78
CA THR A 151 13.97 16.27 -7.52
C THR A 151 13.91 16.02 -9.03
N MET A 152 13.95 14.75 -9.46
CA MET A 152 14.17 14.39 -10.86
C MET A 152 12.88 14.14 -11.66
N CYS A 153 11.78 13.77 -10.99
CA CYS A 153 10.57 13.24 -11.63
C CYS A 153 9.32 14.12 -11.47
N SER A 154 9.47 15.40 -11.12
CA SER A 154 8.33 16.28 -10.82
C SER A 154 7.57 16.81 -12.05
N LYS A 155 8.14 16.71 -13.26
CA LYS A 155 7.57 17.31 -14.47
C LYS A 155 7.00 16.27 -15.43
N TYR A 156 5.92 15.60 -15.02
CA TYR A 156 5.22 14.62 -15.84
C TYR A 156 3.70 14.80 -15.74
N PRO A 157 2.95 14.66 -16.86
CA PRO A 157 1.50 14.79 -16.86
C PRO A 157 0.85 13.64 -16.10
N PHE A 158 -0.36 13.87 -15.61
CA PHE A 158 -1.10 12.88 -14.83
C PHE A 158 -1.42 11.60 -15.60
N SER A 159 -1.57 11.67 -16.94
CA SER A 159 -1.83 10.48 -17.79
C SER A 159 -0.77 9.39 -17.63
N THR A 160 0.48 9.76 -17.35
CA THR A 160 1.57 8.80 -17.14
C THR A 160 1.37 7.89 -15.92
N VAL A 161 0.54 8.29 -14.95
CA VAL A 161 0.18 7.47 -13.78
C VAL A 161 -0.58 6.22 -14.23
N GLU A 162 -1.57 6.42 -15.10
CA GLU A 162 -2.39 5.35 -15.65
C GLU A 162 -1.57 4.44 -16.57
N GLU A 163 -0.78 5.05 -17.46
CA GLU A 163 0.15 4.33 -18.34
C GLU A 163 1.10 3.45 -17.54
N ALA A 164 1.71 4.01 -16.49
CA ALA A 164 2.59 3.27 -15.60
C ALA A 164 1.84 2.13 -14.91
N CYS A 165 0.69 2.38 -14.28
CA CYS A 165 -0.10 1.37 -13.57
C CYS A 165 -0.36 0.12 -14.42
N LYS A 166 -0.78 0.30 -15.68
CA LYS A 166 -1.10 -0.80 -16.62
C LYS A 166 0.09 -1.70 -16.97
N THR A 167 1.32 -1.23 -16.74
CA THR A 167 2.55 -2.00 -17.01
C THR A 167 2.98 -2.90 -15.85
N TYR A 168 2.41 -2.77 -14.66
CA TYR A 168 2.80 -3.56 -13.48
C TYR A 168 1.90 -4.79 -13.30
N SER A 169 2.46 -5.86 -12.72
CA SER A 169 1.69 -7.08 -12.41
C SER A 169 1.06 -7.05 -11.01
N HIS A 170 1.50 -6.13 -10.16
CA HIS A 170 0.99 -5.96 -8.80
C HIS A 170 0.61 -4.51 -8.55
N ILE A 171 -0.61 -4.28 -8.08
CA ILE A 171 -1.09 -2.95 -7.70
C ILE A 171 -1.28 -2.96 -6.19
N VAL A 172 -0.52 -2.12 -5.49
CA VAL A 172 -0.51 -2.03 -4.03
C VAL A 172 -1.00 -0.65 -3.61
N ILE A 173 -2.08 -0.63 -2.85
CA ILE A 173 -2.66 0.60 -2.33
C ILE A 173 -2.58 0.55 -0.80
N LYS A 174 -2.16 1.66 -0.17
CA LYS A 174 -2.19 1.82 1.29
C LYS A 174 -3.32 2.76 1.68
N GLU A 175 -4.23 2.33 2.54
CA GLU A 175 -5.31 3.17 3.07
C GLU A 175 -5.40 3.10 4.60
N VAL A 176 -5.81 4.21 5.22
CA VAL A 176 -5.85 4.37 6.69
C VAL A 176 -7.21 4.80 7.24
N ARG A 177 -8.22 4.89 6.36
CA ARG A 177 -9.55 5.47 6.67
C ARG A 177 -10.72 4.50 6.40
N PHE A 178 -10.46 3.21 6.21
CA PHE A 178 -11.50 2.19 6.28
C PHE A 178 -11.56 1.65 7.71
N PHE A 179 -12.67 1.93 8.40
CA PHE A 179 -12.88 1.53 9.80
C PHE A 179 -13.73 0.27 9.95
N ASP A 180 -14.28 -0.21 8.84
CA ASP A 180 -15.08 -1.41 8.77
C ASP A 180 -14.66 -2.18 7.52
N LEU A 181 -14.24 -3.44 7.72
CA LEU A 181 -13.81 -4.31 6.64
C LEU A 181 -14.97 -4.72 5.73
N GLN A 182 -16.22 -4.75 6.22
CA GLN A 182 -17.38 -5.17 5.44
C GLN A 182 -17.64 -4.24 4.25
N VAL A 183 -17.28 -2.97 4.37
CA VAL A 183 -17.31 -2.00 3.26
C VAL A 183 -16.47 -2.46 2.06
N LEU A 184 -15.41 -3.24 2.31
CA LEU A 184 -14.49 -3.76 1.31
C LEU A 184 -14.89 -5.13 0.76
N TYR A 185 -15.90 -5.80 1.33
CA TYR A 185 -16.36 -7.11 0.85
C TYR A 185 -16.74 -7.11 -0.64
N PRO A 186 -17.43 -6.09 -1.19
CA PRO A 186 -17.69 -6.03 -2.63
C PRO A 186 -16.42 -6.09 -3.48
N LEU A 187 -15.28 -5.56 -3.00
CA LEU A 187 -14.00 -5.62 -3.72
C LEU A 187 -13.32 -6.98 -3.59
N LEU A 188 -13.49 -7.66 -2.46
CA LEU A 188 -12.96 -9.03 -2.25
C LEU A 188 -13.67 -10.06 -3.13
N THR A 189 -14.94 -9.82 -3.48
CA THR A 189 -15.75 -10.69 -4.32
C THR A 189 -15.82 -10.25 -5.78
N ASP A 190 -15.18 -9.14 -6.15
CA ASP A 190 -15.19 -8.63 -7.51
C ASP A 190 -14.36 -9.54 -8.43
N PRO A 191 -14.95 -10.13 -9.48
CA PRO A 191 -14.22 -11.02 -10.39
C PRO A 191 -13.13 -10.29 -11.19
N SER A 192 -13.18 -8.96 -11.31
CA SER A 192 -12.10 -8.19 -11.95
C SER A 192 -10.90 -7.93 -11.04
N LEU A 193 -10.98 -8.30 -9.75
CA LEU A 193 -9.93 -8.06 -8.76
C LEU A 193 -9.43 -9.36 -8.12
N ASN A 194 -8.13 -9.62 -8.28
CA ASN A 194 -7.41 -10.54 -7.39
C ASN A 194 -6.97 -9.81 -6.10
N LEU A 195 -7.95 -9.33 -5.32
CA LEU A 195 -7.68 -8.54 -4.11
C LEU A 195 -7.31 -9.42 -2.91
N LYS A 196 -6.22 -9.02 -2.23
CA LYS A 196 -5.83 -9.47 -0.89
C LYS A 196 -5.62 -8.27 0.04
N ILE A 197 -5.87 -8.45 1.32
CA ILE A 197 -5.79 -7.41 2.35
C ILE A 197 -4.72 -7.78 3.36
N ILE A 198 -3.76 -6.87 3.55
CA ILE A 198 -2.82 -6.91 4.67
C ILE A 198 -3.34 -5.92 5.71
N HIS A 199 -3.92 -6.44 6.80
CA HIS A 199 -4.35 -5.63 7.93
C HIS A 199 -3.18 -5.40 8.89
N LEU A 200 -2.62 -4.20 8.86
CA LEU A 200 -1.52 -3.79 9.72
C LEU A 200 -2.05 -3.16 11.01
N VAL A 201 -1.65 -3.70 12.15
CA VAL A 201 -1.92 -3.16 13.48
C VAL A 201 -0.62 -2.77 14.19
N ARG A 202 -0.72 -1.92 15.22
CA ARG A 202 0.42 -1.44 16.00
C ARG A 202 -0.01 -1.24 17.46
N ASP A 203 0.93 -1.33 18.40
CA ASP A 203 0.68 -1.06 19.81
C ASP A 203 0.02 0.32 19.99
N PRO A 204 -1.20 0.39 20.57
CA PRO A 204 -1.92 1.64 20.74
C PRO A 204 -1.14 2.71 21.51
N ARG A 205 -0.23 2.32 22.42
CA ARG A 205 0.63 3.26 23.17
C ARG A 205 1.67 3.90 22.27
N ALA A 206 2.24 3.13 21.34
CA ALA A 206 3.13 3.62 20.30
C ALA A 206 2.41 4.53 19.29
N VAL A 207 1.19 4.17 18.92
CA VAL A 207 0.31 4.98 18.06
C VAL A 207 0.02 6.31 18.74
N PHE A 208 -0.40 6.31 20.01
CA PHE A 208 -0.72 7.51 20.79
C PHE A 208 0.45 8.49 20.86
N ARG A 209 1.64 8.05 21.33
CA ARG A 209 2.87 8.87 21.33
C ARG A 209 3.11 9.49 19.96
N SER A 210 2.97 8.67 18.92
CA SER A 210 3.24 9.13 17.57
C SER A 210 2.20 10.12 17.05
N ARG A 211 0.98 10.12 17.59
CA ARG A 211 -0.06 11.10 17.27
C ARG A 211 0.15 12.41 18.03
N GLU A 212 0.58 12.38 19.29
CA GLU A 212 0.94 13.59 20.03
C GLU A 212 2.02 14.40 19.30
N ASN A 213 3.04 13.72 18.79
CA ASN A 213 4.10 14.34 17.98
C ASN A 213 3.65 14.83 16.59
N ALA A 214 2.41 14.53 16.18
CA ALA A 214 1.84 14.89 14.87
C ALA A 214 0.44 15.51 15.02
N ALA A 215 0.16 16.11 16.18
CA ALA A 215 -1.19 16.54 16.55
C ALA A 215 -1.72 17.64 15.62
N ALA A 216 -0.85 18.56 15.20
CA ALA A 216 -1.21 19.65 14.30
C ALA A 216 -1.60 19.12 12.92
N GLU A 217 -0.81 18.20 12.37
CA GLU A 217 -1.00 17.59 11.06
C GLU A 217 -2.25 16.70 11.04
N LEU A 218 -2.54 15.99 12.14
CA LEU A 218 -3.66 15.05 12.24
C LEU A 218 -4.98 15.71 12.69
N LYS A 219 -5.03 17.04 12.90
CA LYS A 219 -6.24 17.72 13.37
C LYS A 219 -7.44 17.46 12.44
N ARG A 220 -7.23 17.59 11.12
CA ARG A 220 -8.30 17.33 10.13
C ARG A 220 -8.73 15.87 10.15
N ASP A 221 -7.77 14.96 10.13
CA ASP A 221 -8.04 13.52 10.14
C ASP A 221 -8.83 13.10 11.36
N SER A 222 -8.41 13.55 12.55
CA SER A 222 -9.11 13.29 13.81
C SER A 222 -10.54 13.79 13.78
N ASN A 223 -10.76 14.98 13.20
CA ASN A 223 -12.10 15.54 13.04
C ASN A 223 -12.98 14.68 12.13
N ILE A 224 -12.50 14.25 10.96
CA ILE A 224 -13.29 13.45 10.01
C ILE A 224 -13.76 12.12 10.64
N VAL A 225 -12.92 11.51 11.47
CA VAL A 225 -13.17 10.22 12.11
C VAL A 225 -14.12 10.35 13.30
N VAL A 226 -13.79 11.23 14.25
CA VAL A 226 -14.52 11.35 15.51
C VAL A 226 -15.84 12.11 15.33
N ARG A 227 -16.05 12.81 14.20
CA ARG A 227 -17.30 13.55 13.91
C ARG A 227 -18.57 12.69 14.05
N SER A 228 -18.49 11.39 13.78
CA SER A 228 -19.64 10.48 13.93
C SER A 228 -20.04 10.21 15.39
N GLN A 229 -19.21 10.61 16.37
CA GLN A 229 -19.37 10.33 17.80
C GLN A 229 -19.39 11.61 18.67
N ARG A 230 -19.50 12.80 18.08
CA ARG A 230 -19.38 14.07 18.83
C ARG A 230 -20.63 14.45 19.61
N THR A 231 -20.41 14.85 20.87
CA THR A 231 -21.29 15.72 21.67
C THR A 231 -20.68 17.11 21.93
N THR A 232 -19.38 17.34 21.63
CA THR A 232 -18.68 18.62 21.80
C THR A 232 -17.72 18.95 20.62
N GLU A 233 -17.29 20.22 20.51
CA GLU A 233 -16.47 20.71 19.38
C GLU A 233 -14.97 20.33 19.44
N LYS A 234 -14.44 19.99 20.62
CA LYS A 234 -13.05 19.53 20.78
C LYS A 234 -13.00 18.01 20.80
N THR A 235 -12.18 17.43 19.93
CA THR A 235 -11.86 15.99 19.96
C THR A 235 -10.68 15.78 20.88
N GLU A 236 -10.88 15.05 21.98
CA GLU A 236 -9.79 14.70 22.88
C GLU A 236 -8.89 13.63 22.21
N PRO A 237 -7.57 13.62 22.46
CA PRO A 237 -6.65 12.63 21.89
C PRO A 237 -7.10 11.18 22.11
N TYR A 238 -7.76 10.91 23.24
CA TYR A 238 -8.27 9.58 23.60
C TYR A 238 -9.52 9.18 22.83
N ASP A 239 -10.37 10.13 22.39
CA ASP A 239 -11.53 9.81 21.55
C ASP A 239 -11.07 9.21 20.21
N ALA A 240 -10.03 9.80 19.62
CA ALA A 240 -9.44 9.28 18.39
C ALA A 240 -8.85 7.88 18.61
N MET A 241 -8.22 7.63 19.76
CA MET A 241 -7.70 6.31 20.11
C MET A 241 -8.82 5.29 20.29
N GLN A 242 -9.93 5.64 20.97
CA GLN A 242 -11.09 4.77 21.12
C GLN A 242 -11.63 4.32 19.76
N VAL A 243 -11.81 5.26 18.81
CA VAL A 243 -12.28 4.91 17.45
C VAL A 243 -11.29 4.02 16.71
N ILE A 244 -9.99 4.34 16.77
CA ILE A 244 -8.96 3.55 16.10
C ILE A 244 -8.93 2.13 16.67
N CYS A 245 -8.90 1.98 18.00
CA CYS A 245 -8.84 0.69 18.66
C CYS A 245 -10.09 -0.15 18.41
N ASN A 246 -11.28 0.45 18.51
CA ASN A 246 -12.53 -0.23 18.18
C ASN A 246 -12.55 -0.69 16.71
N SER A 247 -12.11 0.15 15.77
CA SER A 247 -12.05 -0.24 14.36
C SER A 247 -11.11 -1.42 14.10
N HIS A 248 -9.97 -1.50 14.80
CA HIS A 248 -9.07 -2.65 14.63
C HIS A 248 -9.69 -3.93 15.17
N VAL A 249 -10.46 -3.87 16.26
CA VAL A 249 -11.24 -5.00 16.78
C VAL A 249 -12.27 -5.45 15.75
N ASP A 250 -13.03 -4.50 15.19
CA ASP A 250 -14.09 -4.81 14.22
C ASP A 250 -13.51 -5.38 12.92
N ILE A 251 -12.44 -4.78 12.38
CA ILE A 251 -11.73 -5.28 11.19
C ILE A 251 -11.12 -6.67 11.45
N TYR A 252 -10.57 -6.91 12.64
CA TYR A 252 -10.06 -8.23 13.02
C TYR A 252 -11.18 -9.27 13.00
N LYS A 253 -12.29 -9.00 13.68
CA LYS A 253 -13.44 -9.93 13.75
C LYS A 253 -13.99 -10.20 12.34
N ALA A 254 -14.16 -9.16 11.54
CA ALA A 254 -14.63 -9.26 10.18
C ALA A 254 -13.69 -10.04 9.25
N GLY A 255 -12.36 -9.94 9.45
CA GLY A 255 -11.36 -10.57 8.59
C GLY A 255 -10.97 -11.99 8.99
N ILE A 256 -10.97 -12.29 10.30
CA ILE A 256 -10.52 -13.58 10.84
C ILE A 256 -11.71 -14.48 11.20
N GLN A 257 -12.74 -13.93 11.83
CA GLN A 257 -13.82 -14.73 12.42
C GLN A 257 -15.03 -14.88 11.48
N ILE A 258 -15.38 -13.81 10.77
CA ILE A 258 -16.62 -13.74 9.97
C ILE A 258 -16.36 -14.05 8.50
N LEU A 259 -15.16 -13.76 7.99
CA LEU A 259 -14.87 -13.87 6.56
C LEU A 259 -15.14 -15.30 6.04
N PRO A 260 -15.87 -15.48 4.92
CA PRO A 260 -16.16 -16.79 4.36
C PRO A 260 -14.88 -17.60 4.09
N ASN A 261 -14.94 -18.93 4.25
CA ASN A 261 -13.78 -19.80 4.08
C ASN A 261 -13.06 -19.60 2.73
N SER A 262 -13.81 -19.34 1.65
CA SER A 262 -13.26 -19.07 0.31
C SER A 262 -12.44 -17.77 0.20
N LEU A 263 -12.57 -16.87 1.17
CA LEU A 263 -11.89 -15.57 1.20
C LEU A 263 -10.84 -15.47 2.31
N LYS A 264 -10.72 -16.46 3.20
CA LYS A 264 -9.76 -16.43 4.32
C LYS A 264 -8.32 -16.26 3.86
N ASP A 265 -7.93 -16.92 2.78
CA ASP A 265 -6.58 -16.81 2.19
C ASP A 265 -6.29 -15.44 1.55
N ARG A 266 -7.30 -14.55 1.48
CA ARG A 266 -7.16 -13.18 1.00
C ARG A 266 -6.95 -12.16 2.12
N TYR A 267 -6.79 -12.60 3.37
CA TYR A 267 -6.57 -11.72 4.51
C TYR A 267 -5.35 -12.13 5.33
N LEU A 268 -4.47 -11.16 5.60
CA LEU A 268 -3.30 -11.34 6.45
C LEU A 268 -3.24 -10.26 7.54
N LEU A 269 -3.30 -10.67 8.80
CA LEU A 269 -3.02 -9.79 9.94
C LEU A 269 -1.51 -9.68 10.16
N VAL A 270 -1.00 -8.46 10.30
CA VAL A 270 0.41 -8.20 10.60
C VAL A 270 0.53 -7.17 11.71
N ARG A 271 1.38 -7.43 12.71
CA ARG A 271 1.75 -6.42 13.72
C ARG A 271 3.03 -5.70 13.30
N TYR A 272 3.02 -4.38 13.41
CA TYR A 272 4.19 -3.56 13.15
C TYR A 272 5.40 -3.98 14.01
N GLU A 273 5.16 -4.36 15.26
CA GLU A 273 6.21 -4.78 16.19
C GLU A 273 6.91 -6.08 15.71
N ASP A 274 6.16 -7.00 15.09
CA ASP A 274 6.76 -8.21 14.53
C ASP A 274 7.64 -7.87 13.30
N ILE A 275 7.21 -6.88 12.48
CA ILE A 275 8.01 -6.41 11.33
C ILE A 275 9.33 -5.82 11.82
N VAL A 276 9.33 -4.96 12.84
CA VAL A 276 10.58 -4.31 13.27
C VAL A 276 11.50 -5.20 14.10
N ARG A 277 10.97 -6.28 14.72
CA ARG A 277 11.77 -7.29 15.43
C ARG A 277 12.50 -8.24 14.47
N ASP A 278 11.82 -8.67 13.40
CA ASP A 278 12.40 -9.54 12.37
C ASP A 278 11.97 -9.07 10.97
N PRO A 279 12.60 -8.01 10.45
CA PRO A 279 12.14 -7.34 9.23
C PRO A 279 12.30 -8.21 7.99
N ILE A 280 13.30 -9.10 7.94
CA ILE A 280 13.52 -9.97 6.80
C ILE A 280 12.48 -11.09 6.77
N ALA A 281 12.25 -11.79 7.89
CA ALA A 281 11.27 -12.87 7.91
C ALA A 281 9.84 -12.36 7.67
N ARG A 282 9.48 -11.20 8.25
CA ARG A 282 8.13 -10.63 8.08
C ARG A 282 7.91 -10.01 6.70
N ALA A 283 8.92 -9.37 6.11
CA ALA A 283 8.83 -8.95 4.71
C ALA A 283 8.67 -10.17 3.79
N ALA A 284 9.44 -11.25 4.01
CA ALA A 284 9.31 -12.48 3.24
C ALA A 284 7.90 -13.10 3.36
N GLN A 285 7.30 -13.10 4.57
CA GLN A 285 5.93 -13.56 4.77
C GLN A 285 4.92 -12.75 3.95
N MET A 286 5.00 -11.41 4.02
CA MET A 286 4.12 -10.52 3.27
C MET A 286 4.29 -10.67 1.75
N TYR A 287 5.52 -10.88 1.29
CA TYR A 287 5.81 -11.11 -0.13
C TYR A 287 5.24 -12.43 -0.64
N ARG A 288 5.38 -13.53 0.12
CA ARG A 288 4.76 -14.81 -0.22
C ARG A 288 3.23 -14.69 -0.30
N PHE A 289 2.62 -14.00 0.66
CA PHE A 289 1.18 -13.73 0.63
C PHE A 289 0.76 -12.92 -0.61
N ALA A 290 1.59 -11.95 -1.01
CA ALA A 290 1.37 -11.14 -2.20
C ALA A 290 1.83 -11.79 -3.52
N GLU A 291 2.30 -13.05 -3.51
CA GLU A 291 2.80 -13.76 -4.69
C GLU A 291 4.01 -13.07 -5.36
N LEU A 292 4.83 -12.38 -4.56
CA LEU A 292 6.04 -11.68 -4.98
C LEU A 292 7.31 -12.43 -4.58
N SER A 293 8.34 -12.31 -5.41
CA SER A 293 9.69 -12.78 -5.07
C SER A 293 10.42 -11.74 -4.22
N PHE A 294 11.06 -12.19 -3.13
CA PHE A 294 11.80 -11.29 -2.26
C PHE A 294 13.29 -11.31 -2.61
N THR A 295 13.70 -10.41 -3.51
CA THR A 295 15.05 -10.40 -4.09
C THR A 295 16.14 -10.07 -3.05
N PRO A 296 17.40 -10.51 -3.27
CA PRO A 296 18.51 -10.17 -2.38
C PRO A 296 18.71 -8.66 -2.18
N GLU A 297 18.50 -7.86 -3.23
CA GLU A 297 18.61 -6.40 -3.17
C GLU A 297 17.56 -5.81 -2.24
N LEU A 298 16.32 -6.30 -2.31
CA LEU A 298 15.23 -5.86 -1.44
C LEU A 298 15.44 -6.34 -0.01
N GLN A 299 15.97 -7.54 0.21
CA GLN A 299 16.36 -8.01 1.55
C GLN A 299 17.38 -7.06 2.18
N LYS A 300 18.44 -6.72 1.44
CA LYS A 300 19.46 -5.76 1.88
C LYS A 300 18.86 -4.38 2.16
N TRP A 301 17.97 -3.89 1.29
CA TRP A 301 17.29 -2.61 1.48
C TRP A 301 16.41 -2.61 2.74
N VAL A 302 15.57 -3.64 2.95
CA VAL A 302 14.70 -3.79 4.12
C VAL A 302 15.52 -3.83 5.42
N HIS A 303 16.64 -4.54 5.43
CA HIS A 303 17.58 -4.53 6.55
C HIS A 303 18.09 -3.11 6.83
N ASN A 304 18.60 -2.42 5.81
CA ASN A 304 19.22 -1.11 5.97
C ASN A 304 18.24 0.00 6.39
N ILE A 305 16.99 -0.04 5.93
CA ILE A 305 16.00 0.96 6.32
C ILE A 305 15.50 0.77 7.77
N THR A 306 15.60 -0.45 8.31
CA THR A 306 15.17 -0.78 9.69
C THR A 306 16.28 -0.73 10.73
N HIS A 307 17.54 -0.79 10.30
CA HIS A 307 18.75 -0.73 11.13
C HIS A 307 19.51 0.59 10.95
N GLY A 308 18.78 1.66 10.62
CA GLY A 308 19.36 3.00 10.53
C GLY A 308 19.80 3.56 11.89
N LYS A 309 20.42 4.73 11.87
CA LYS A 309 20.75 5.48 13.10
C LYS A 309 19.66 6.51 13.41
N GLY A 310 19.39 6.75 14.69
CA GLY A 310 18.45 7.79 15.14
C GLY A 310 16.97 7.37 15.12
N GLN A 311 16.07 8.33 15.36
CA GLN A 311 14.60 8.11 15.45
C GLN A 311 13.83 8.59 14.20
N GLY A 312 14.52 9.20 13.23
CA GLY A 312 13.93 10.03 12.19
C GLY A 312 13.92 11.52 12.58
N ALA A 313 13.92 12.42 11.60
CA ALA A 313 14.09 13.85 11.83
C ALA A 313 12.77 14.63 11.95
N GLN A 314 11.69 14.12 11.33
CA GLN A 314 10.41 14.81 11.22
C GLN A 314 9.23 13.84 11.34
N ALA A 315 8.06 14.37 11.72
CA ALA A 315 6.81 13.61 11.65
C ALA A 315 6.58 13.12 10.21
N PHE A 316 6.14 11.86 10.07
CA PHE A 316 5.83 11.20 8.78
C PHE A 316 7.04 10.88 7.88
N ASP A 317 8.26 11.22 8.28
CA ASP A 317 9.47 10.75 7.60
C ASP A 317 9.46 9.21 7.54
N ILE A 318 9.81 8.65 6.38
CA ILE A 318 9.90 7.20 6.08
C ILE A 318 11.38 6.78 5.93
N GLY A 319 12.32 7.65 6.28
CA GLY A 319 13.75 7.37 6.24
C GLY A 319 14.21 6.21 7.14
N SER A 320 15.45 5.80 6.87
CA SER A 320 16.16 4.78 7.65
C SER A 320 16.31 5.23 9.11
N ARG A 321 15.96 4.34 10.04
CA ARG A 321 16.04 4.59 11.48
C ARG A 321 16.20 3.28 12.25
N ASP A 322 16.47 3.37 13.54
CA ASP A 322 16.38 2.23 14.45
C ASP A 322 14.91 1.92 14.74
N ALA A 323 14.32 1.07 13.89
CA ALA A 323 12.89 0.84 13.88
C ALA A 323 12.41 0.13 15.15
N LEU A 324 13.22 -0.77 15.71
CA LEU A 324 12.92 -1.47 16.96
C LEU A 324 12.85 -0.48 18.12
N ARG A 325 13.86 0.37 18.31
CA ARG A 325 13.86 1.37 19.38
C ARG A 325 12.73 2.38 19.22
N VAL A 326 12.44 2.81 17.99
CA VAL A 326 11.32 3.73 17.70
C VAL A 326 9.97 3.09 18.03
N SER A 327 9.82 1.78 17.83
CA SER A 327 8.58 1.07 18.19
C SER A 327 8.31 1.05 19.70
N GLN A 328 9.36 1.10 20.53
CA GLN A 328 9.28 1.03 21.98
C GLN A 328 9.42 2.39 22.69
N ALA A 329 9.67 3.48 21.96
CA ALA A 329 9.93 4.80 22.53
C ALA A 329 8.78 5.37 23.40
N TRP A 330 7.56 4.86 23.25
CA TRP A 330 6.43 5.20 24.15
C TRP A 330 6.70 4.86 25.61
N ARG A 331 7.55 3.86 25.88
CA ARG A 331 7.91 3.42 27.23
C ARG A 331 8.67 4.48 28.01
N THR A 332 9.43 5.34 27.35
CA THR A 332 10.24 6.37 28.02
C THR A 332 9.66 7.76 27.86
N ASP A 333 8.92 7.99 26.77
CA ASP A 333 8.54 9.34 26.37
C ASP A 333 7.17 9.75 26.91
N LEU A 334 6.30 8.79 27.24
CA LEU A 334 4.98 9.06 27.80
C LEU A 334 5.00 8.90 29.33
N PRO A 335 4.39 9.83 30.09
CA PRO A 335 4.04 9.60 31.48
C PRO A 335 3.14 8.38 31.65
N PHE A 336 3.34 7.60 32.72
CA PHE A 336 2.57 6.38 32.99
C PHE A 336 1.05 6.63 33.00
N LYS A 337 0.61 7.76 33.56
CA LYS A 337 -0.82 8.15 33.57
C LYS A 337 -1.44 8.22 32.17
N GLN A 338 -0.72 8.71 31.16
CA GLN A 338 -1.23 8.72 29.79
C GLN A 338 -1.33 7.30 29.24
N ILE A 339 -0.36 6.43 29.55
CA ILE A 339 -0.38 5.02 29.16
C ILE A 339 -1.56 4.30 29.81
N GLU A 340 -1.86 4.55 31.08
CA GLU A 340 -3.04 3.99 31.75
C GLU A 340 -4.33 4.35 31.02
N GLU A 341 -4.51 5.62 30.65
CA GLU A 341 -5.70 6.04 29.90
C GLU A 341 -5.77 5.41 28.51
N VAL A 342 -4.64 5.32 27.78
CA VAL A 342 -4.59 4.61 26.48
C VAL A 342 -4.96 3.13 26.65
N GLN A 343 -4.39 2.45 27.65
CA GLN A 343 -4.69 1.04 27.94
C GLN A 343 -6.15 0.83 28.32
N LYS A 344 -6.77 1.80 29.00
CA LYS A 344 -8.19 1.76 29.37
C LYS A 344 -9.09 1.86 28.14
N VAL A 345 -8.87 2.85 27.27
CA VAL A 345 -9.71 3.04 26.06
C VAL A 345 -9.47 1.97 24.99
N CYS A 346 -8.26 1.40 24.94
CA CYS A 346 -7.87 0.40 23.94
C CYS A 346 -7.78 -1.03 24.48
N LYS A 347 -8.31 -1.31 25.68
CA LYS A 347 -8.14 -2.59 26.37
C LYS A 347 -8.48 -3.79 25.48
N ASP A 348 -9.69 -3.80 24.91
CA ASP A 348 -10.17 -4.90 24.08
C ASP A 348 -9.30 -5.12 22.84
N ALA A 349 -8.83 -4.04 22.22
CA ALA A 349 -7.92 -4.12 21.08
C ALA A 349 -6.55 -4.67 21.49
N MET A 350 -6.03 -4.24 22.63
CA MET A 350 -4.75 -4.73 23.15
C MET A 350 -4.81 -6.22 23.48
N ASP A 351 -5.84 -6.65 24.20
CA ASP A 351 -6.05 -8.06 24.57
C ASP A 351 -6.19 -8.94 23.32
N LEU A 352 -6.99 -8.51 22.34
CA LEU A 352 -7.24 -9.24 21.10
C LEU A 352 -6.01 -9.33 20.18
N LEU A 353 -5.26 -8.22 20.04
CA LEU A 353 -4.14 -8.12 19.11
C LEU A 353 -2.81 -8.55 19.73
N GLY A 354 -2.83 -8.99 20.99
CA GLY A 354 -1.69 -9.61 21.65
C GLY A 354 -0.71 -8.61 22.25
N TYR A 355 -1.20 -7.51 22.84
CA TYR A 355 -0.41 -6.51 23.54
C TYR A 355 -0.65 -6.59 25.06
N ARG A 356 0.41 -6.85 25.82
CA ARG A 356 0.34 -6.91 27.29
C ARG A 356 0.28 -5.50 27.89
N LEU A 357 -0.65 -5.34 28.84
CA LEU A 357 -0.78 -4.13 29.65
C LEU A 357 0.36 -4.04 30.67
N VAL A 358 0.88 -2.84 30.89
CA VAL A 358 1.80 -2.53 32.00
C VAL A 358 1.00 -2.00 33.18
N GLN A 359 1.36 -2.43 34.39
CA GLN A 359 0.66 -2.10 35.65
C GLN A 359 1.38 -1.04 36.49
N SER A 360 2.61 -0.68 36.13
CA SER A 360 3.39 0.34 36.84
C SER A 360 4.38 1.05 35.93
N GLU A 361 4.84 2.23 36.37
CA GLU A 361 5.93 2.96 35.70
C GLU A 361 7.23 2.11 35.64
N LYS A 362 7.45 1.25 36.64
CA LYS A 362 8.57 0.31 36.65
C LYS A 362 8.47 -0.69 35.50
N GLU A 363 7.31 -1.33 35.31
CA GLU A 363 7.08 -2.25 34.20
C GLU A 363 7.13 -1.55 32.84
N GLN A 364 6.56 -0.35 32.74
CA GLN A 364 6.63 0.48 31.55
C GLN A 364 8.09 0.67 31.09
N LYS A 365 8.95 1.11 32.00
CA LYS A 365 10.35 1.46 31.72
C LYS A 365 11.28 0.24 31.62
N ASP A 366 10.82 -0.95 32.00
CA ASP A 366 11.58 -2.19 31.87
C ASP A 366 11.62 -2.67 30.41
N MET A 367 12.67 -2.28 29.69
CA MET A 367 12.89 -2.67 28.29
C MET A 367 13.15 -4.17 28.09
N THR A 368 13.39 -4.94 29.15
CA THR A 368 13.59 -6.39 29.09
C THR A 368 12.26 -7.16 29.09
N LEU A 369 11.19 -6.54 29.57
CA LEU A 369 9.86 -7.13 29.62
C LEU A 369 9.26 -7.26 28.21
N ASP A 370 9.00 -8.48 27.74
CA ASP A 370 8.24 -8.67 26.49
C ASP A 370 6.76 -8.35 26.72
N LEU A 371 6.26 -7.37 25.97
CA LEU A 371 4.87 -6.92 26.00
C LEU A 371 4.05 -7.44 24.81
N LEU A 372 4.59 -8.35 24.01
CA LEU A 372 3.82 -9.03 22.97
C LEU A 372 3.49 -10.44 23.44
N PHE A 373 2.22 -10.82 23.31
CA PHE A 373 1.86 -12.22 23.32
C PHE A 373 2.30 -12.85 22.00
N THR A 374 2.75 -14.11 22.05
CA THR A 374 2.91 -14.93 20.86
C THR A 374 1.57 -15.02 20.15
N GLN A 375 1.49 -14.51 18.92
CA GLN A 375 0.32 -14.77 18.09
C GLN A 375 0.26 -16.26 17.85
N LYS A 376 -0.81 -16.90 18.32
CA LYS A 376 -1.15 -18.23 17.82
C LYS A 376 -1.42 -18.06 16.33
N PRO A 377 -0.85 -18.92 15.46
CA PRO A 377 -1.24 -18.91 14.06
C PRO A 377 -2.76 -19.09 13.97
N PRO A 378 -3.43 -18.42 13.02
CA PRO A 378 -4.86 -18.65 12.77
C PRO A 378 -5.16 -20.11 12.43
#